data_AF-A0A1M7PTS4-F1
#
_entry.id   AF-A0A1M7PTS4-F1
#
_cell.length_a   1.000
_cell.length_b   1.000
_cell.length_c   1.000
_cell.angle_alpha   90.00
_cell.angle_beta   90.00
_cell.angle_gamma   90.00
#
_symmetry.space_group_name_H-M   'P 1'
#
loop_
_entity.id
_entity.type
_entity.pdbx_description
1 polymer ?
#
loop_
_entity_poly.entity_id
_entity_poly.type
_entity_poly.pdbx_seq_one_letter_code
_entity_poly.pdbx_strand_id
1 'polypeptide(L)'
;MAVSSIDDINAKYQYDDRVSGGNGDGDLVSCGQHGTYNELSYIYTTYLKPLIAKGTISESAALNAIDQACSLPNPRKRDAFYKKVEQALGLKVFN
;
A
#
# COMPACT_ATOMS: atom_id res chain seq x y z
N MET A 1 -6.14 15.67 -2.44
CA MET A 1 -4.71 16.04 -2.43
C MET A 1 -3.96 14.87 -3.01
N ALA A 2 -3.16 15.08 -4.07
CA ALA A 2 -2.35 14.02 -4.63
C ALA A 2 -1.21 13.67 -3.66
N VAL A 3 -0.95 12.39 -3.44
CA VAL A 3 0.20 11.92 -2.67
C VAL A 3 1.43 11.85 -3.56
N SER A 4 2.57 12.32 -3.07
CA SER A 4 3.81 12.43 -3.87
C SER A 4 4.86 11.40 -3.46
N SER A 5 4.70 10.78 -2.29
CA SER A 5 5.61 9.77 -1.75
C SER A 5 4.88 8.78 -0.85
N ILE A 6 5.52 7.64 -0.56
CA ILE A 6 5.02 6.69 0.44
C ILE A 6 5.04 7.33 1.83
N ASP A 7 6.06 8.13 2.16
CA ASP A 7 6.15 8.88 3.41
C ASP A 7 4.95 9.85 3.61
N ASP A 8 4.47 10.50 2.55
CA ASP A 8 3.24 11.33 2.61
C ASP A 8 2.02 10.51 3.01
N ILE A 9 1.95 9.24 2.57
CA ILE A 9 0.87 8.33 2.93
C ILE A 9 1.04 7.89 4.38
N ASN A 10 2.25 7.45 4.77
CA ASN A 10 2.52 7.03 6.15
C ASN A 10 2.24 8.15 7.16
N ALA A 11 2.53 9.41 6.83
CA ALA A 11 2.25 10.55 7.70
C ALA A 11 0.76 10.73 8.02
N LYS A 12 -0.16 10.20 7.19
CA LYS A 12 -1.61 10.23 7.45
C LYS A 12 -2.07 9.20 8.46
N TYR A 13 -1.29 8.15 8.73
CA TYR A 13 -1.72 7.00 9.52
C TYR A 13 -0.75 6.78 10.69
N GLN A 14 -1.28 6.80 11.92
CA GLN A 14 -0.48 6.50 13.11
C GLN A 14 -0.24 4.99 13.24
N TYR A 15 0.94 4.62 13.73
CA TYR A 15 1.34 3.22 13.93
C TYR A 15 0.45 2.45 14.93
N ASP A 16 -0.29 3.14 15.82
CA ASP A 16 -1.18 2.48 16.80
C ASP A 16 -2.43 1.82 16.16
N ASP A 17 -2.43 1.63 14.83
CA ASP A 17 -3.19 0.57 14.17
C ASP A 17 -2.61 -0.82 14.55
N ARG A 18 -2.64 -1.17 15.85
CA ARG A 18 -2.01 -2.35 16.46
C ARG A 18 -2.20 -3.61 15.63
N VAL A 19 -1.16 -3.94 14.87
CA VAL A 19 -1.03 -5.21 14.16
C VAL A 19 -0.84 -6.31 15.19
N SER A 20 -1.82 -7.20 15.28
CA SER A 20 -1.66 -8.51 15.92
C SER A 20 -1.00 -9.45 14.91
N GLY A 21 0.32 -9.40 14.75
CA GLY A 21 1.03 -10.33 13.86
C GLY A 21 2.34 -9.77 13.32
N GLY A 22 3.45 -10.36 13.73
CA GLY A 22 4.81 -9.94 13.38
C GLY A 22 5.21 -10.18 11.91
N ASN A 23 6.52 -10.06 11.67
CA ASN A 23 7.18 -10.19 10.36
C ASN A 23 6.68 -11.38 9.51
N GLY A 24 5.96 -11.08 8.43
CA GLY A 24 5.59 -12.04 7.39
C GLY A 24 4.25 -12.71 7.61
N ASP A 25 3.43 -12.75 6.55
CA ASP A 25 2.12 -13.43 6.50
C ASP A 25 1.06 -12.98 7.51
N GLY A 26 1.13 -11.73 7.99
CA GLY A 26 -0.04 -11.12 8.60
C GLY A 26 -1.14 -10.96 7.56
N ASP A 27 -2.37 -11.42 7.81
CA ASP A 27 -3.55 -11.16 6.97
C ASP A 27 -3.85 -9.65 6.81
N LEU A 28 -3.03 -8.78 7.39
CA LEU A 28 -3.24 -7.35 7.57
C LEU A 28 -2.13 -6.53 6.91
N VAL A 29 -2.46 -5.33 6.46
CA VAL A 29 -1.53 -4.34 5.90
C VAL A 29 -1.45 -3.11 6.81
N SER A 30 -0.24 -2.76 7.21
CA SER A 30 0.06 -1.53 7.93
C SER A 30 0.32 -0.38 6.96
N CYS A 31 -0.51 0.66 7.04
CA CYS A 31 -0.27 1.92 6.32
C CYS A 31 0.63 2.90 7.08
N GLY A 32 0.94 2.62 8.35
CA GLY A 32 1.94 3.34 9.12
C GLY A 32 3.33 2.72 8.96
N GLN A 33 4.38 3.54 9.08
CA GLN A 33 5.76 3.06 9.15
C GLN A 33 6.08 2.53 10.56
N HIS A 34 6.80 1.39 10.65
CA HIS A 34 7.32 0.86 11.91
C HIS A 34 8.84 0.64 11.84
N GLY A 35 9.59 1.54 12.47
CA GLY A 35 11.06 1.49 12.46
C GLY A 35 11.60 1.54 11.03
N THR A 36 12.40 0.54 10.65
CA THR A 36 12.97 0.43 9.30
C THR A 36 12.08 -0.33 8.32
N TYR A 37 10.98 -0.94 8.78
CA TYR A 37 10.05 -1.67 7.92
C TYR A 37 8.86 -0.80 7.54
N ASN A 38 8.63 -0.70 6.23
CA ASN A 38 7.51 0.02 5.65
C ASN A 38 6.83 -0.89 4.63
N GLU A 39 5.66 -1.41 4.99
CA GLU A 39 4.90 -2.34 4.17
C GLU A 39 4.41 -1.69 2.87
N LEU A 40 4.07 -0.39 2.90
CA LEU A 40 3.70 0.35 1.69
C LEU A 40 4.88 0.48 0.72
N SER A 41 6.09 0.73 1.24
CA SER A 41 7.31 0.74 0.43
C SER A 41 7.61 -0.64 -0.17
N TYR A 42 7.39 -1.72 0.58
CA TYR A 42 7.52 -3.07 0.05
C TYR A 42 6.53 -3.32 -1.09
N ILE A 43 5.23 -3.03 -0.88
CA ILE A 43 4.20 -3.19 -1.90
C ILE A 43 4.53 -2.38 -3.17
N TYR A 44 4.92 -1.12 -2.99
CA TYR A 44 5.30 -0.23 -4.07
C TYR A 44 6.50 -0.76 -4.86
N THR A 45 7.58 -1.13 -4.17
CA THR A 45 8.83 -1.56 -4.84
C THR A 45 8.75 -2.94 -5.45
N THR A 46 8.04 -3.88 -4.82
CA THR A 46 7.93 -5.27 -5.29
C THR A 46 6.91 -5.43 -6.40
N TYR A 47 5.74 -4.80 -6.31
CA TYR A 47 4.64 -5.07 -7.24
C TYR A 47 4.37 -3.92 -8.22
N LEU A 48 4.42 -2.66 -7.77
CA LEU A 48 4.02 -1.52 -8.62
C LEU A 48 5.17 -0.96 -9.45
N LYS A 49 6.39 -0.90 -8.88
CA LYS A 49 7.59 -0.38 -9.57
C LYS A 49 7.90 -1.13 -10.88
N PRO A 50 7.76 -2.47 -10.98
CA PRO A 50 7.89 -3.17 -12.26
C PRO A 50 6.86 -2.75 -13.31
N LEU A 51 5.63 -2.40 -12.90
CA LEU A 51 4.57 -1.94 -13.81
C LEU A 51 4.82 -0.50 -14.28
N ILE A 52 5.36 0.34 -13.40
CA ILE A 52 5.80 1.70 -13.75
C ILE A 52 6.95 1.64 -14.75
N ALA A 53 7.95 0.79 -14.51
CA ALA A 53 9.10 0.61 -15.41
C ALA A 53 8.68 0.12 -16.81
N LYS A 54 7.57 -0.62 -16.91
CA LYS A 54 6.97 -1.06 -18.17
C LYS A 54 6.05 -0.02 -18.82
N GLY A 55 5.84 1.13 -18.17
CA GLY A 55 4.89 2.16 -18.63
C GLY A 55 3.43 1.74 -18.54
N THR A 56 3.09 0.69 -17.81
CA THR A 56 1.72 0.19 -17.65
C THR A 56 0.89 1.11 -16.74
N ILE A 57 1.52 1.68 -15.71
CA ILE A 57 0.92 2.66 -14.81
C ILE A 57 1.90 3.81 -14.57
N SER A 58 1.40 4.99 -14.18
CA SER A 58 2.26 6.07 -13.69
C SER A 58 2.58 5.88 -12.20
N GLU A 59 3.69 6.48 -11.75
CA GLU A 59 4.04 6.56 -10.34
C GLU A 59 2.93 7.23 -9.51
N SER A 60 2.33 8.31 -10.02
CA SER A 60 1.19 8.96 -9.39
C SER A 60 -0.03 8.05 -9.25
N ALA A 61 -0.30 7.18 -10.24
CA ALA A 61 -1.39 6.21 -10.15
C ALA A 61 -1.11 5.16 -9.09
N ALA A 62 0.12 4.66 -9.02
CA ALA A 62 0.55 3.71 -7.99
C ALA A 62 0.41 4.29 -6.57
N LEU A 63 0.91 5.51 -6.34
CA LEU A 63 0.83 6.16 -5.03
C LEU A 63 -0.62 6.46 -4.62
N ASN A 64 -1.44 6.98 -5.54
CA ASN A 64 -2.85 7.23 -5.26
C ASN A 64 -3.63 5.94 -5.00
N ALA A 65 -3.30 4.83 -5.69
CA ALA A 65 -3.93 3.54 -5.44
C ALA A 65 -3.60 2.99 -4.04
N ILE A 66 -2.34 3.14 -3.60
CA ILE A 66 -1.93 2.80 -2.24
C ILE A 66 -2.67 3.66 -1.22
N ASP A 67 -2.72 4.98 -1.42
CA ASP A 67 -3.42 5.92 -0.51
C ASP A 67 -4.91 5.58 -0.40
N GLN A 68 -5.57 5.27 -1.53
CA GLN A 68 -6.96 4.82 -1.53
C GLN A 68 -7.14 3.50 -0.79
N ALA A 69 -6.22 2.55 -0.91
CA ALA A 69 -6.28 1.31 -0.17
C ALA A 69 -6.08 1.51 1.34
N CYS A 70 -5.28 2.50 1.74
CA CYS A 70 -5.12 2.89 3.14
C CYS A 70 -6.36 3.53 3.77
N SER A 71 -7.34 3.98 2.96
CA SER A 71 -8.66 4.42 3.47
C SER A 71 -9.54 3.29 4.02
N LEU A 72 -9.15 2.02 3.83
CA LEU A 72 -9.85 0.88 4.43
C LEU A 72 -9.83 0.98 5.97
N PRO A 73 -10.91 0.53 6.64
CA PRO A 73 -10.97 0.52 8.10
C PRO A 73 -9.90 -0.40 8.68
N ASN A 74 -9.32 0.00 9.81
CA ASN A 74 -8.40 -0.80 10.59
C ASN A 74 -9.17 -1.89 11.38
N PRO A 75 -8.75 -3.17 11.38
CA PRO A 75 -7.60 -3.75 10.67
C PRO A 75 -7.84 -3.95 9.17
N ARG A 76 -6.89 -3.46 8.36
CA ARG A 76 -6.94 -3.54 6.90
C ARG A 76 -6.48 -4.92 6.46
N LYS A 77 -7.40 -5.75 5.98
CA LYS A 77 -7.02 -7.05 5.45
C LYS A 77 -6.23 -6.91 4.15
N ARG A 78 -5.19 -7.72 3.95
CA ARG A 78 -4.30 -7.68 2.78
C ARG A 78 -5.04 -7.98 1.48
N ASP A 79 -5.94 -8.96 1.50
CA ASP A 79 -6.80 -9.29 0.35
C ASP A 79 -7.66 -8.09 -0.08
N ALA A 80 -8.31 -7.44 0.88
CA ALA A 80 -9.13 -6.25 0.65
C ALA A 80 -8.26 -5.06 0.19
N PHE A 81 -7.08 -4.91 0.77
CA PHE A 81 -6.10 -3.87 0.39
C PHE A 81 -5.65 -4.05 -1.05
N TYR A 82 -5.16 -5.24 -1.43
CA TYR A 82 -4.73 -5.56 -2.79
C TYR A 82 -5.87 -5.41 -3.79
N LYS A 83 -7.06 -5.90 -3.47
CA LYS A 83 -8.24 -5.72 -4.31
C LYS A 83 -8.57 -4.24 -4.52
N LYS A 84 -8.41 -3.39 -3.50
CA LYS A 84 -8.64 -1.95 -3.61
C LYS A 84 -7.60 -1.26 -4.49
N VAL A 85 -6.32 -1.66 -4.38
CA VAL A 85 -5.25 -1.19 -5.27
C VAL A 85 -5.54 -1.58 -6.72
N GLU A 86 -5.89 -2.83 -6.98
CA GLU A 86 -6.23 -3.32 -8.33
C GLU A 86 -7.46 -2.61 -8.91
N GLN A 87 -8.49 -2.35 -8.08
CA GLN A 87 -9.66 -1.57 -8.48
C GLN A 87 -9.30 -0.13 -8.85
N ALA A 88 -8.42 0.50 -8.08
CA ALA A 88 -7.97 1.87 -8.35
C ALA A 88 -7.12 1.96 -9.62
N LEU A 89 -6.34 0.91 -9.92
CA LEU A 89 -5.50 0.83 -11.13
C LEU A 89 -6.25 0.29 -12.35
N GLY A 90 -7.39 -0.40 -12.16
CA GLY A 90 -8.13 -1.07 -13.23
C GLY A 90 -7.41 -2.28 -13.83
N LEU A 91 -6.49 -2.90 -13.08
CA LEU A 91 -5.67 -4.03 -13.55
C LEU A 91 -5.29 -4.96 -12.40
N LYS A 92 -5.07 -6.23 -12.74
CA LYS A 92 -4.67 -7.27 -11.78
C LYS A 92 -3.15 -7.22 -11.57
N VAL A 93 -2.72 -7.11 -10.32
CA VAL A 93 -1.33 -6.90 -9.89
C VAL A 93 -0.86 -8.02 -8.97
N PHE A 94 -1.70 -8.41 -8.02
CA PHE A 94 -1.36 -9.35 -6.96
C PHE A 94 -1.95 -10.72 -7.32
N ASN A 95 -1.14 -11.76 -7.15
CA ASN A 95 -1.48 -13.12 -7.54
C ASN A 95 -1.08 -14.12 -6.46
#